data_AF-A0A971B254-F1
#
_entry.id   AF-A0A971B254-F1
#
_cell.length_a   1.000
_cell.length_b   1.000
_cell.length_c   1.000
_cell.angle_alpha   90.00
_cell.angle_beta   90.00
_cell.angle_gamma   90.00
#
_symmetry.space_group_name_H-M   'P 1'
#
loop_
_entity.id
_entity.type
_entity.pdbx_description
1 polymer ?
#
loop_
_entity_poly.entity_id
_entity_poly.type
_entity_poly.pdbx_seq_one_letter_code
_entity_poly.pdbx_strand_id
1 'polypeptide(L)' 'MDETTRSEKHEAARNTLPDELKPVFDDFVGDYKFAATKHHGSPYVSYIVLAEMVRLGWRLGAAPLGPPESDTQK' A
#
# COMPACT_ATOMS: atom_id res chain seq x y z
N MET A 1 -6.72 -9.30 -21.26
CA MET A 1 -5.65 -8.51 -20.63
C MET A 1 -6.35 -7.56 -19.68
N ASP A 2 -6.40 -7.93 -18.41
CA ASP A 2 -7.05 -7.17 -17.34
C ASP A 2 -6.07 -6.09 -16.91
N GLU A 3 -6.08 -4.96 -17.62
CA GLU A 3 -5.31 -3.79 -17.23
C GLU A 3 -6.08 -3.14 -16.09
N THR A 4 -5.75 -3.52 -14.85
CA THR A 4 -6.25 -2.91 -13.61
C THR A 4 -6.15 -1.40 -13.72
N THR A 5 -7.24 -0.77 -14.16
CA THR A 5 -7.25 0.65 -14.50
C THR A 5 -7.13 1.42 -13.20
N ARG A 6 -5.94 1.98 -12.95
CA ARG A 6 -5.72 2.82 -11.78
C ARG A 6 -6.66 4.02 -11.86
N SER A 7 -7.35 4.32 -10.76
CA SER A 7 -8.26 5.45 -10.71
C SER A 7 -7.51 6.76 -10.94
N GLU A 8 -8.17 7.79 -11.47
CA GLU A 8 -7.57 9.12 -11.69
C GLU A 8 -6.92 9.68 -10.42
N LYS A 9 -7.50 9.43 -9.24
CA LYS A 9 -6.94 9.84 -7.94
C LYS A 9 -5.64 9.12 -7.58
N HIS A 10 -5.50 7.86 -7.99
CA HIS A 10 -4.26 7.08 -7.80
C HIS A 10 -3.15 7.70 -8.66
N GLU A 11 -3.42 7.89 -9.95
CA GLU A 11 -2.45 8.47 -10.89
C GLU A 11 -2.06 9.89 -10.51
N ALA A 12 -3.02 10.72 -10.12
CA ALA A 12 -2.77 12.08 -9.65
C ALA A 12 -1.80 12.10 -8.45
N ALA A 13 -2.02 11.24 -7.45
CA ALA A 13 -1.13 11.14 -6.29
C ALA A 13 0.24 10.57 -6.67
N ARG A 14 0.29 9.51 -7.49
CA ARG A 14 1.52 8.88 -7.97
C ARG A 14 2.41 9.85 -8.75
N ASN A 15 1.81 10.75 -9.52
CA ASN A 15 2.53 11.75 -10.30
C ASN A 15 3.13 12.89 -9.45
N THR A 16 2.76 13.01 -8.16
CA THR A 16 3.41 13.95 -7.23
C THR A 16 4.76 13.46 -6.71
N LEU A 17 5.09 12.19 -6.98
CA LEU A 17 6.28 11.52 -6.50
C LEU A 17 7.38 11.45 -7.58
N PRO A 18 8.66 11.56 -7.19
CA PRO A 18 9.79 11.16 -8.03
C PRO A 18 9.66 9.72 -8.51
N ASP A 19 10.19 9.42 -9.70
CA ASP A 19 10.04 8.09 -10.33
C ASP A 19 10.53 6.93 -9.46
N GLU A 20 11.59 7.17 -8.67
CA GLU A 20 12.16 6.20 -7.72
C GLU A 20 11.19 5.82 -6.58
N LEU A 21 10.26 6.71 -6.21
CA LEU A 21 9.31 6.49 -5.11
C LEU A 21 7.97 5.91 -5.60
N LYS A 22 7.71 5.93 -6.92
CA LYS A 22 6.46 5.42 -7.47
C LYS A 22 6.23 3.93 -7.19
N PRO A 23 7.25 3.04 -7.28
CA PRO A 23 7.08 1.64 -6.89
C PRO A 23 6.74 1.48 -5.41
N VAL A 24 7.41 2.23 -4.52
CA VAL A 24 7.14 2.22 -3.07
C VAL A 24 5.69 2.62 -2.78
N PHE A 25 5.19 3.64 -3.48
CA PHE A 25 3.80 4.06 -3.38
C PHE A 25 2.83 3.00 -3.88
N ASP A 26 3.11 2.40 -5.04
CA ASP A 26 2.25 1.37 -5.63
C ASP A 26 2.12 0.15 -4.69
N ASP A 27 3.24 -0.29 -4.09
CA ASP A 27 3.26 -1.37 -3.10
C ASP A 27 2.49 -0.99 -1.83
N PHE A 28 2.75 0.20 -1.29
CA PHE A 28 2.11 0.68 -0.06
C PHE A 28 0.59 0.82 -0.21
N VAL A 29 0.13 1.29 -1.37
CA VAL A 29 -1.31 1.32 -1.72
C VAL A 29 -1.90 -0.08 -1.75
N GLY A 30 -1.18 -1.06 -2.30
CA GLY A 30 -1.60 -2.46 -2.34
C GLY A 30 -1.79 -3.03 -0.94
N ASP A 31 -0.77 -2.88 -0.09
CA ASP A 31 -0.79 -3.35 1.29
C ASP A 31 -1.91 -2.70 2.10
N TYR A 32 -2.06 -1.38 1.99
CA TYR A 32 -3.13 -0.65 2.67
C TYR A 32 -4.51 -1.14 2.23
N LYS A 33 -4.75 -1.27 0.92
CA LYS A 33 -6.03 -1.76 0.39
C LYS A 33 -6.35 -3.15 0.91
N PHE A 34 -5.38 -4.05 0.88
CA PHE A 34 -5.56 -5.41 1.36
C PHE A 34 -5.91 -5.43 2.86
N ALA A 35 -5.10 -4.77 3.70
CA ALA A 35 -5.31 -4.74 5.14
C ALA A 35 -6.65 -4.07 5.50
N ALA A 36 -6.95 -2.92 4.91
CA ALA A 36 -8.16 -2.19 5.20
C ALA A 36 -9.42 -2.92 4.69
N THR A 37 -9.34 -3.63 3.55
CA THR A 37 -10.43 -4.53 3.10
C THR A 37 -10.61 -5.69 4.05
N LYS A 38 -9.53 -6.33 4.51
CA LYS A 38 -9.59 -7.46 5.45
C LYS A 38 -10.28 -7.09 6.76
N HIS A 39 -10.05 -5.87 7.27
CA HIS A 39 -10.60 -5.43 8.56
C HIS A 39 -11.94 -4.69 8.46
N HIS A 40 -12.24 -4.03 7.34
CA HIS A 40 -13.40 -3.13 7.21
C HIS A 40 -14.29 -3.40 5.99
N GLY A 41 -13.94 -4.34 5.12
CA GLY A 41 -14.72 -4.76 3.94
C GLY A 41 -14.68 -3.78 2.76
N SER A 42 -14.92 -2.49 3.00
CA SER A 42 -14.89 -1.44 1.97
C SER A 42 -14.09 -0.23 2.44
N PRO A 43 -12.77 -0.21 2.19
CA PRO A 43 -11.92 0.84 2.74
C PRO A 43 -11.99 2.12 1.91
N TYR A 44 -11.99 3.26 2.60
CA TYR A 44 -11.67 4.54 1.98
C TYR A 44 -10.15 4.69 1.88
N VAL A 45 -9.64 4.94 0.67
CA VAL A 45 -8.20 5.10 0.40
C VAL A 45 -7.90 6.54 0.02
N SER A 46 -7.13 7.23 0.84
CA SER A 46 -6.62 8.57 0.55
C SER A 46 -5.24 8.48 -0.12
N TYR A 47 -5.23 8.37 -1.45
CA TYR A 47 -3.99 8.24 -2.22
C TYR A 47 -3.01 9.40 -2.01
N ILE A 48 -3.52 10.62 -1.83
CA ILE A 48 -2.67 11.79 -1.60
C ILE A 48 -1.90 11.69 -0.27
N VAL A 49 -2.56 11.22 0.79
CA VAL A 49 -1.93 11.02 2.09
C VAL A 49 -0.88 9.90 2.01
N LEU A 50 -1.19 8.80 1.32
CA LEU A 50 -0.22 7.72 1.12
C LEU A 50 1.01 8.19 0.33
N ALA A 51 0.83 9.05 -0.67
CA ALA A 51 1.94 9.66 -1.40
C ALA A 51 2.77 10.60 -0.50
N GLU A 52 2.13 11.43 0.32
CA GLU A 52 2.82 12.29 1.29
C GLU A 52 3.66 11.48 2.29
N MET A 53 3.13 10.36 2.78
CA MET A 53 3.89 9.48 3.67
C MET A 53 5.16 8.95 3.00
N VAL A 54 5.05 8.45 1.75
CA VAL A 54 6.21 7.98 0.98
C VAL A 54 7.20 9.13 0.75
N ARG A 55 6.72 10.34 0.46
CA ARG A 55 7.56 11.53 0.31
C ARG A 55 8.30 11.92 1.60
N LEU A 56 7.68 11.70 2.76
CA LEU A 56 8.30 11.87 4.08
C LEU A 56 9.27 10.74 4.45
N GLY A 57 9.46 9.77 3.55
CA GLY A 57 10.43 8.68 3.71
C GLY A 57 9.85 7.43 4.37
N TRP A 58 8.53 7.33 4.55
CA TRP A 58 7.91 6.07 4.98
C TRP A 58 8.14 4.98 3.93
N ARG A 59 8.68 3.86 4.39
CA ARG A 59 8.95 2.66 3.61
C ARG A 59 8.94 1.44 4.53
N LEU A 60 8.70 0.26 3.97
CA LEU A 60 8.85 -1.00 4.69
C LEU A 60 10.28 -1.10 5.24
N GLY A 61 10.41 -1.08 6.57
CA GLY A 61 11.69 -1.13 7.27
C GLY A 61 12.12 -2.54 7.70
N ALA A 62 11.23 -3.52 7.61
CA ALA A 62 11.47 -4.91 8.04
C ALA A 62 10.96 -5.89 6.99
N ALA A 63 11.54 -7.09 6.98
CA ALA A 63 10.98 -8.21 6.23
C ALA A 63 9.54 -8.48 6.70
N PRO A 64 8.64 -8.96 5.82
CA PRO A 64 7.29 -9.35 6.21
C PRO A 64 7.37 -10.28 7.42
N LEU A 65 6.64 -9.95 8.49
CA LEU A 65 6.44 -10.89 9.58
C LEU A 65 5.81 -12.12 8.92
N GLY A 66 6.53 -13.24 8.93
CA GLY A 66 6.02 -14.51 8.43
C GLY A 66 4.66 -14.84 9.07
N PRO A 67 3.88 -15.76 8.49
CA PRO A 67 2.63 -16.19 9.10
C PRO A 67 2.87 -16.50 10.59
N PRO A 68 1.94 -16.10 11.49
CA PRO A 68 2.12 -16.34 12.92
C PRO A 68 2.39 -17.83 13.10
N GLU A 69 3.56 -18.16 13.65
CA GLU A 69 3.90 -19.53 13.96
C GLU A 69 2.74 -20.08 14.80
N SER A 70 2.08 -21.10 14.27
CA SER A 70 0.98 -21.74 14.98
C SER A 70 1.58 -22.40 16.20
N ASP A 71 1.37 -21.76 17.35
CA ASP A 71 1.66 -22.28 18.68
C ASP A 71 0.94 -23.62 18.84
N THR A 72 1.60 -24.69 18.37
CA THR A 72 1.22 -26.06 18.67
C THR A 72 1.74 -26.32 20.07
N GLN A 73 0.97 -25.86 21.06
CA GLN A 73 1.19 -26.26 22.44
C GLN A 73 0.77 -27.73 22.59
N LYS A 74 1.77 -28.54 22.90
CA LYS A 74 1.73 -29.99 23.14
C LYS A 74 1.19 -30.33 24.52
#